data_AF-A0A4Y2N9M9-F1
#
_entry.id   AF-A0A4Y2N9M9-F1
#
_cell.length_a   1.000
_cell.length_b   1.000
_cell.length_c   1.000
_cell.angle_alpha   90.00
_cell.angle_beta   90.00
_cell.angle_gamma   90.00
#
_symmetry.space_group_name_H-M   'P 1'
#
loop_
_entity.id
_entity.type
_entity.pdbx_description
1 polymer ?
#
loop_
_entity_poly.entity_id
_entity_poly.type
_entity_poly.pdbx_seq_one_letter_code
_entity_poly.pdbx_strand_id
1 'polypeptide(L)'
;MARRFGTSITETVRLIGCSRSAVVSIHANWINDGDTSSRRQGVGRPRVIKEKGHRRLPRLVKQNRRQAVVQLTAQYNAGPSANVS
;
A
#
# COMPACT_ATOMS: atom_id res chain seq x y z
N MET A 1 2.83 16.08 22.78
CA MET A 1 1.98 16.50 23.93
C MET A 1 1.06 15.35 24.32
N ALA A 2 1.59 14.28 24.93
CA ALA A 2 0.80 13.14 25.37
C ALA A 2 0.91 13.07 26.90
N ARG A 3 0.01 13.78 27.59
CA ARG A 3 -0.13 13.61 29.03
C ARG A 3 -0.60 12.18 29.26
N ARG A 4 0.10 11.45 30.12
CA ARG A 4 -0.36 10.22 30.78
C ARG A 4 -1.52 10.61 31.70
N PHE A 5 -2.66 10.97 31.12
CA PHE A 5 -3.83 11.36 31.88
C PHE A 5 -4.42 10.11 32.51
N GLY A 6 -4.45 10.06 33.84
CA GLY A 6 -5.25 9.10 34.60
C GLY A 6 -6.76 9.33 34.45
N THR A 7 -7.21 9.75 33.26
CA THR A 7 -8.61 9.97 32.92
C THR A 7 -9.28 8.64 32.60
N SER A 8 -10.48 8.46 33.12
CA SER A 8 -11.26 7.25 32.86
C SER A 8 -11.69 7.17 31.38
N ILE A 9 -11.93 5.94 30.89
CA ILE A 9 -12.43 5.72 29.52
C ILE A 9 -13.74 6.50 29.28
N THR A 10 -14.61 6.61 30.28
CA THR A 10 -15.88 7.33 30.19
C THR A 10 -15.70 8.82 29.97
N GLU A 11 -14.75 9.45 30.68
CA GLU A 11 -14.43 10.88 30.48
C GLU A 11 -13.86 11.12 29.08
N THR A 12 -12.97 10.24 28.63
CA THR A 12 -12.39 10.31 27.27
C THR A 12 -13.47 10.16 26.20
N VAL A 13 -14.43 9.26 26.38
CA VAL A 13 -15.57 9.10 25.46
C VAL A 13 -16.42 10.37 25.41
N ARG A 14 -16.74 10.98 26.56
CA ARG A 14 -17.51 12.23 26.62
C ARG A 14 -16.77 13.40 25.96
N LEU A 15 -15.45 13.45 26.12
CA LEU A 15 -14.61 14.50 25.56
C LEU A 15 -14.46 14.38 24.04
N ILE A 16 -14.20 13.17 23.53
CA ILE A 16 -13.90 12.93 22.12
C ILE A 16 -15.19 12.77 21.30
N GLY A 17 -16.29 12.32 21.92
CA GLY A 17 -17.55 12.04 21.23
C GLY A 17 -17.51 10.79 20.34
N CYS A 18 -16.47 9.96 20.47
CA CYS A 18 -16.33 8.69 19.77
C CYS A 18 -16.90 7.52 20.58
N SER A 19 -17.11 6.37 19.94
CA SER A 19 -17.56 5.17 20.63
C SER A 19 -16.55 4.70 21.69
N ARG A 20 -17.06 4.08 22.76
CA ARG A 20 -16.22 3.46 23.81
C ARG A 20 -15.27 2.41 23.22
N SER A 21 -15.71 1.65 22.22
CA SER A 21 -14.89 0.65 21.54
C SER A 21 -13.72 1.27 20.76
N ALA A 22 -13.95 2.42 20.09
CA ALA A 22 -12.88 3.13 19.39
C ALA A 22 -11.82 3.64 20.37
N VAL A 23 -12.24 4.22 21.50
CA VAL A 23 -11.32 4.69 22.55
C VAL A 23 -10.49 3.53 23.13
N VAL A 24 -11.12 2.38 23.41
CA VAL A 24 -10.42 1.19 23.92
C VAL A 24 -9.45 0.63 22.88
N SER A 25 -9.84 0.55 21.61
CA SER A 25 -8.98 0.04 20.54
C SER A 25 -7.76 0.94 20.31
N ILE A 26 -7.93 2.26 20.30
CA ILE A 26 -6.83 3.22 20.16
C ILE A 26 -5.88 3.13 21.36
N HIS A 27 -6.42 3.04 22.58
CA HIS A 27 -5.62 2.90 23.79
C HIS A 27 -4.81 1.59 23.80
N ALA A 28 -5.42 0.47 23.41
CA ALA A 28 -4.73 -0.82 23.31
C ALA A 28 -3.64 -0.81 22.24
N ASN A 29 -3.93 -0.27 21.05
CA ASN A 29 -2.94 -0.14 19.98
C ASN A 29 -1.75 0.73 20.42
N TRP A 30 -2.01 1.82 21.13
CA TRP A 30 -0.95 2.68 21.66
C TRP A 30 -0.07 1.96 22.70
N ILE A 31 -0.66 1.18 23.62
CA ILE A 31 0.13 0.41 24.61
C ILE A 31 0.99 -0.65 23.93
N ASN A 32 0.42 -1.36 22.95
CA ASN A 32 1.09 -2.50 22.32
C ASN A 32 2.12 -2.07 21.29
N ASP A 33 1.83 -1.02 20.52
CA ASP A 33 2.61 -0.63 19.34
C ASP A 33 3.36 0.70 19.52
N GLY A 34 3.04 1.47 20.57
CA GLY A 34 3.56 2.83 20.78
C GLY A 34 3.03 3.86 19.79
N ASP A 35 2.16 3.46 18.85
CA ASP A 35 1.64 4.32 17.79
C ASP A 35 0.29 4.92 18.17
N THR A 36 0.11 6.21 17.86
CA THR A 36 -1.17 6.93 18.01
C THR A 36 -1.87 7.12 16.67
N SER A 37 -1.19 6.79 15.59
CA SER A 37 -1.68 6.87 14.21
C SER A 37 -2.24 5.52 13.75
N SER A 38 -3.09 5.57 12.73
CA SER A 38 -3.58 4.36 12.08
C SER A 38 -2.53 3.80 11.12
N ARG A 39 -2.14 2.53 11.27
CA ARG A 39 -1.35 1.81 10.26
C ARG A 39 -2.24 1.42 9.07
N ARG A 40 -2.38 2.32 8.10
CA ARG A 40 -3.10 2.05 6.84
C ARG A 40 -2.26 1.14 5.94
N GLN A 41 -2.28 -0.17 6.20
CA GLN A 41 -1.72 -1.16 5.29
C GLN A 41 -2.69 -1.42 4.13
N GLY A 42 -2.17 -1.55 2.91
CA GLY A 42 -2.99 -1.89 1.73
C GLY A 42 -3.76 -0.72 1.10
N VAL A 43 -3.44 0.53 1.45
CA VAL A 43 -3.93 1.70 0.72
C VAL A 43 -3.10 1.94 -0.54
N GLY A 44 -3.76 2.02 -1.70
CA GLY A 44 -3.11 2.29 -2.97
C GLY A 44 -3.67 1.43 -4.11
N ARG A 45 -3.35 1.81 -5.34
CA ARG A 45 -3.76 1.06 -6.53
C ARG A 45 -2.98 -0.25 -6.63
N PRO A 46 -3.63 -1.41 -6.80
CA PRO A 46 -2.94 -2.66 -7.05
C PRO A 46 -2.00 -2.56 -8.26
N ARG A 47 -0.80 -3.11 -8.15
CA ARG A 47 0.15 -3.17 -9.28
C ARG A 47 -0.31 -4.24 -10.28
N VAL A 48 -0.67 -3.80 -11.48
CA VAL A 48 -1.03 -4.71 -12.60
C VAL A 48 0.21 -5.42 -13.14
N ILE A 49 1.37 -4.75 -13.10
CA ILE A 49 2.64 -5.26 -13.63
C ILE A 49 3.50 -5.78 -12.47
N LYS A 50 3.86 -7.07 -12.53
CA LYS A 50 4.81 -7.70 -11.59
C LYS A 50 6.22 -7.11 -11.77
N GLU A 51 7.07 -7.25 -10.76
CA GLU A 51 8.42 -6.66 -10.71
C GLU A 51 9.27 -6.93 -11.97
N LYS A 52 9.28 -8.17 -12.48
CA LYS A 52 9.99 -8.54 -13.72
C LYS A 52 9.46 -7.77 -14.94
N GLY A 53 8.15 -7.56 -15.00
CA GLY A 53 7.49 -6.78 -16.03
C GLY A 53 7.87 -5.31 -16.00
N HIS A 54 8.04 -4.77 -14.79
CA HIS A 54 8.42 -3.37 -14.57
C HIS A 54 9.81 -3.05 -15.14
N ARG A 55 10.72 -4.03 -15.15
CA ARG A 55 12.06 -3.88 -15.76
C ARG A 55 12.07 -4.13 -17.27
N ARG A 56 11.25 -5.07 -17.76
CA ARG A 56 11.20 -5.44 -19.20
C ARG A 56 10.46 -4.41 -20.06
N LEU A 57 9.32 -3.92 -19.58
CA LEU A 57 8.43 -3.07 -20.39
C LEU A 57 9.11 -1.78 -20.90
N PRO A 58 9.89 -1.02 -20.08
CA PRO A 58 10.58 0.17 -20.57
C PRO A 58 11.61 -0.13 -21.67
N ARG A 59 12.29 -1.28 -21.59
CA ARG A 59 13.26 -1.71 -22.61
C ARG A 59 12.54 -2.03 -23.93
N LEU A 60 11.42 -2.73 -23.85
CA LEU A 60 10.58 -3.09 -24.99
C LEU A 60 10.08 -1.85 -25.74
N VAL A 61 9.55 -0.87 -24.99
CA VAL A 61 9.05 0.39 -25.55
C VAL A 61 10.19 1.22 -26.15
N LYS A 62 11.36 1.25 -25.51
CA LYS A 62 12.53 1.99 -26.01
C LYS A 62 13.05 1.43 -27.34
N GLN A 63 13.03 0.11 -27.53
CA GLN A 63 13.47 -0.57 -28.75
C GLN A 63 12.46 -0.41 -29.90
N ASN A 64 11.17 -0.36 -29.58
CA ASN A 64 10.08 -0.43 -30.56
C ASN A 64 9.25 0.85 -30.58
N ARG A 65 9.90 2.03 -30.62
CA ARG A 65 9.25 3.35 -30.49
C ARG A 65 8.13 3.64 -31.51
N ARG A 66 8.14 2.96 -32.67
CA ARG A 66 7.18 3.15 -33.76
C ARG A 66 6.10 2.06 -33.82
N GLN A 67 6.17 1.03 -32.97
CA GLN A 67 5.20 -0.07 -33.01
C GLN A 67 3.89 0.28 -32.29
N ALA A 68 2.80 -0.31 -32.76
CA ALA A 68 1.50 -0.16 -32.13
C ALA A 68 1.43 -0.88 -30.78
N VAL A 69 0.64 -0.34 -29.85
CA VAL A 69 0.48 -0.90 -28.49
C VAL A 69 0.02 -2.36 -28.50
N VAL A 70 -0.79 -2.77 -29.49
CA VAL A 70 -1.25 -4.16 -29.64
C VAL A 70 -0.09 -5.11 -29.90
N GLN A 71 0.87 -4.71 -30.75
CA GLN A 71 2.06 -5.50 -31.06
C GLN A 71 3.00 -5.61 -29.85
N LEU A 72 3.21 -4.49 -29.14
CA LEU A 72 4.00 -4.47 -27.91
C LEU A 72 3.39 -5.35 -26.81
N THR A 73 2.07 -5.39 -26.72
CA THR A 73 1.34 -6.20 -25.74
C THR A 73 1.50 -7.69 -26.05
N ALA A 74 1.34 -8.08 -27.31
CA ALA A 74 1.58 -9.46 -27.75
C ALA A 74 3.03 -9.90 -27.46
N GLN A 75 4.01 -9.06 -27.80
CA GLN A 75 5.43 -9.35 -27.56
C GLN A 75 5.77 -9.42 -26.06
N TYR A 76 5.18 -8.54 -25.24
CA TYR A 76 5.38 -8.57 -23.80
C TYR A 76 4.86 -9.87 -23.18
N ASN A 77 3.66 -10.30 -23.60
CA ASN A 77 2.99 -11.52 -23.14
C ASN A 77 3.67 -12.81 -23.64
N ALA A 78 4.33 -12.78 -24.80
CA ALA A 78 5.10 -13.91 -25.34
C ALA A 78 6.30 -14.32 -24.46
N GLY A 79 6.69 -13.50 -23.49
CA GLY A 79 7.83 -13.79 -22.62
C GLY A 79 9.18 -13.53 -23.31
N PRO A 80 10.31 -13.76 -22.62
CA PRO A 80 11.63 -13.70 -23.27
C PRO A 80 11.74 -14.82 -24.30
N SER A 81 12.12 -14.50 -25.53
CA SER A 81 12.52 -15.53 -26.49
C SER A 81 13.77 -16.22 -25.94
N ALA A 82 13.70 -17.52 -25.71
CA ALA A 82 14.88 -18.35 -25.49
C ALA A 82 15.66 -18.38 -26.80
N ASN A 83 16.61 -17.47 -26.97
CA ASN A 83 17.64 -17.60 -28.00
C ASN A 83 18.98 -17.28 -27.34
N VAL A 84 19.60 -18.34 -26.85
CA VAL A 84 21.03 -18.41 -26.60
C VAL A 84 21.51 -19.46 -27.60
N SER A 85 22.18 -19.00 -28.66
CA SER A 85 23.04 -19.86 -29.49
C SER A 85 24.45 -19.78 -28.96
#